data_AF-A0A2M6XAT8-F1
#
_entry.id   AF-A0A2M6XAT8-F1
#
_cell.length_a   1.000
_cell.length_b   1.000
_cell.length_c   1.000
_cell.angle_alpha   90.00
_cell.angle_beta   90.00
_cell.angle_gamma   90.00
#
_symmetry.space_group_name_H-M   'P 1'
#
loop_
_entity.id
_entity.type
_entity.pdbx_description
1 polymer ?
#
loop_
_entity_poly.entity_id
_entity_poly.type
_entity_poly.pdbx_seq_one_letter_code
_entity_poly.pdbx_strand_id
1 'polypeptide(L)'
;MKKKKQLAKIGLLLGLVGGLITILTYHLAYWQRVYPGVTVLGQSLANQTPAEAEQTILAVAGRGQKIIVLQSAGQQWPINLNEIDFRYQPAKTSDQVFGVGRNQPFWKSLNTKIHCWFAGCDLVLDYSLNQKALEAQLDTIATQVFIPTIEPTIEIKNLVSPPKRRAIQVQAGQAGQQLDKRQLLTQIHQALAYHAANPISLPLLHLSPQLTDQQVATIKARAENLLAKNLVLVHQPPEQTQSEEWLMSDEELINFLDFSGGYKQDQIEQWVKVLAASINRPVQDALFQFLPDTQRVVEFKPARKGQVLEETETVALIISALEQLEADKNEVSAQLPVSLIDPQTSTADANSLGIRELIGQGVSYYTGSISDRVHNLTLAANKLNGVLVPPGEIFSFNEKVGEISVATGYRRAYIIKEGRTILDDGGGVCQISTTMFRAALAAGLPITERQAHAYRVSYYEQQYQPGFDATVFSPSPDLKFKNDTPGHILIQTDVDAQQGKLIFSFYGTKDGRVATISPARILERAAPPPDLYIDDPTLPAGQIKQLEHKIWGAKVAFDYKVMRRDEVLQEKTFWSNYQPWQAVFLRGTGG
;
A
#
# COMPACT_ATOMS: atom_id res chain seq x y z
N MET A 1 -26.48 -0.89 84.04
CA MET A 1 -26.09 -1.12 82.62
C MET A 1 -24.81 -0.41 82.15
N LYS A 2 -24.39 0.74 82.71
CA LYS A 2 -23.18 1.48 82.24
C LYS A 2 -21.83 0.76 82.51
N LYS A 3 -21.63 0.11 83.67
CA LYS A 3 -20.37 -0.61 84.01
C LYS A 3 -20.07 -1.83 83.12
N LYS A 4 -21.06 -2.66 82.78
CA LYS A 4 -20.88 -3.81 81.85
C LYS A 4 -20.47 -3.35 80.44
N LYS A 5 -21.02 -2.23 79.95
CA LYS A 5 -20.61 -1.65 78.64
C LYS A 5 -19.20 -1.06 78.68
N GLN A 6 -18.73 -0.51 79.81
CA GLN A 6 -17.35 -0.05 79.97
C GLN A 6 -16.35 -1.21 80.01
N LEU A 7 -16.65 -2.28 80.76
CA LEU A 7 -15.80 -3.48 80.82
C LEU A 7 -15.70 -4.18 79.46
N ALA A 8 -16.80 -4.26 78.70
CA ALA A 8 -16.79 -4.80 77.34
C ALA A 8 -15.94 -3.93 76.36
N LYS A 9 -15.98 -2.60 76.51
CA LYS A 9 -15.14 -1.68 75.72
C LYS A 9 -13.65 -1.79 76.07
N ILE A 10 -13.32 -1.97 77.36
CA ILE A 10 -11.93 -2.19 77.81
C ILE A 10 -11.42 -3.54 77.32
N GLY A 11 -12.24 -4.61 77.38
CA GLY A 11 -11.88 -5.92 76.82
C GLY A 11 -11.66 -5.89 75.31
N LEU A 12 -12.51 -5.17 74.57
CA LEU A 12 -12.33 -4.95 73.12
C LEU A 12 -11.05 -4.17 72.82
N LEU A 13 -10.75 -3.12 73.59
CA LEU A 13 -9.54 -2.32 73.44
C LEU A 13 -8.28 -3.14 73.75
N LEU A 14 -8.28 -3.93 74.83
CA LEU A 14 -7.18 -4.83 75.19
C LEU A 14 -6.97 -5.92 74.13
N GLY A 15 -8.05 -6.46 73.55
CA GLY A 15 -7.97 -7.40 72.43
C GLY A 15 -7.37 -6.78 71.17
N LEU A 16 -7.76 -5.54 70.83
CA LEU A 16 -7.19 -4.79 69.70
C LEU A 16 -5.71 -4.45 69.91
N VAL A 17 -5.33 -4.02 71.11
CA VAL A 17 -3.93 -3.74 71.46
C VAL A 17 -3.09 -5.01 71.44
N GLY A 18 -3.60 -6.13 71.97
CA GLY A 18 -2.94 -7.43 71.90
C GLY A 18 -2.77 -7.93 70.45
N GLY A 19 -3.79 -7.73 69.60
CA GLY A 19 -3.72 -8.01 68.17
C GLY A 19 -2.67 -7.16 67.45
N LEU A 20 -2.58 -5.87 67.77
CA LEU A 20 -1.58 -4.98 67.19
C LEU A 20 -0.15 -5.34 67.65
N ILE A 21 0.04 -5.67 68.92
CA ILE A 21 1.33 -6.11 69.46
C ILE A 21 1.78 -7.40 68.79
N THR A 22 0.90 -8.38 68.62
CA THR A 22 1.22 -9.66 67.95
C THR A 22 1.57 -9.47 66.47
N ILE A 23 0.87 -8.60 65.76
CA ILE A 23 1.23 -8.24 64.37
C ILE A 23 2.59 -7.55 64.32
N LEU A 24 2.85 -6.61 65.24
CA LEU A 24 4.11 -5.87 65.29
C LEU A 24 5.30 -6.78 65.65
N THR A 25 5.16 -7.66 66.64
CA THR A 25 6.21 -8.60 67.02
C THR A 25 6.49 -9.60 65.91
N TYR A 26 5.46 -10.08 65.21
CA TYR A 26 5.60 -10.90 64.01
C TYR A 26 6.35 -10.14 62.90
N HIS A 27 6.00 -8.88 62.65
CA HIS A 27 6.71 -8.06 61.66
C HIS A 27 8.18 -7.84 62.00
N LEU A 28 8.50 -7.61 63.28
CA LEU A 28 9.88 -7.45 63.76
C LEU A 28 10.67 -8.75 63.68
N ALA A 29 10.09 -9.88 64.10
CA ALA A 29 10.75 -11.20 64.08
C ALA A 29 11.14 -11.63 62.65
N TYR A 30 10.37 -11.21 61.65
CA TYR A 30 10.60 -11.54 60.24
C TYR A 30 11.01 -10.32 59.41
N TRP A 31 11.55 -9.25 60.01
CA TRP A 31 11.90 -8.02 59.29
C TRP A 31 12.88 -8.28 58.12
N GLN A 32 13.86 -9.16 58.31
CA GLN A 32 14.86 -9.58 57.31
C GLN A 32 14.82 -11.09 57.00
N ARG A 33 13.71 -11.75 57.28
CA ARG A 33 13.60 -13.21 57.11
C ARG A 33 12.37 -13.62 56.31
N VAL A 34 12.49 -14.66 55.51
CA VAL A 34 11.35 -15.24 54.79
C VAL A 34 10.29 -15.72 55.78
N TYR A 35 9.02 -15.46 55.46
CA TYR A 35 7.90 -15.84 56.32
C TYR A 35 7.73 -17.37 56.40
N PRO A 36 7.16 -17.90 57.50
CA PRO A 36 6.85 -19.31 57.64
C PRO A 36 5.93 -19.83 56.52
N GLY A 37 6.17 -21.07 56.12
CA GLY A 37 5.37 -21.78 55.10
C GLY A 37 5.64 -21.36 53.66
N VAL A 38 6.61 -20.47 53.40
CA VAL A 38 7.09 -20.19 52.04
C VAL A 38 8.14 -21.23 51.64
N THR A 39 7.91 -21.90 50.52
CA THR A 39 8.77 -22.93 49.94
C THR A 39 9.09 -22.62 48.49
N VAL A 40 10.15 -23.22 47.96
CA VAL A 40 10.42 -23.27 46.51
C VAL A 40 10.58 -24.72 46.10
N LEU A 41 9.72 -25.20 45.20
CA LEU A 41 9.64 -26.60 44.79
C LEU A 41 9.64 -27.57 45.99
N GLY A 42 8.85 -27.23 47.02
CA GLY A 42 8.72 -27.99 48.27
C GLY A 42 9.88 -27.83 49.27
N GLN A 43 10.98 -27.15 48.91
CA GLN A 43 12.07 -26.85 49.85
C GLN A 43 11.71 -25.62 50.70
N SER A 44 11.65 -25.79 52.02
CA SER A 44 11.35 -24.69 52.94
C SER A 44 12.48 -23.65 52.99
N LEU A 45 12.09 -22.38 52.90
CA LEU A 45 12.96 -21.21 53.02
C LEU A 45 12.63 -20.37 54.27
N ALA A 46 11.69 -20.83 55.09
CA ALA A 46 11.24 -20.11 56.29
C ALA A 46 12.42 -19.75 57.22
N ASN A 47 12.37 -18.55 57.80
CA ASN A 47 13.40 -17.99 58.71
C ASN A 47 14.76 -17.67 58.08
N GLN A 48 14.96 -17.93 56.79
CA GLN A 48 16.20 -17.60 56.10
C GLN A 48 16.23 -16.11 55.74
N THR A 49 17.41 -15.50 55.76
CA THR A 49 17.66 -14.19 55.14
C THR A 49 17.65 -14.31 53.61
N PRO A 50 17.49 -13.23 52.84
CA PRO A 50 17.54 -13.30 51.36
C PRO A 50 18.82 -13.96 50.81
N ALA A 51 19.97 -13.73 51.46
CA ALA A 51 21.24 -14.36 51.05
C ALA A 51 21.28 -15.87 51.34
N GLU A 52 20.74 -16.31 52.49
CA GLU A 52 20.63 -17.73 52.83
C GLU A 52 19.59 -18.45 51.95
N ALA A 53 18.48 -17.77 51.65
CA ALA A 53 17.45 -18.26 50.73
C ALA A 53 18.02 -18.42 49.31
N GLU A 54 18.82 -17.48 48.83
CA GLU A 54 19.50 -17.58 47.54
C GLU A 54 20.39 -18.83 47.45
N GLN A 55 21.19 -19.13 48.48
CA GLN A 55 22.04 -20.32 48.50
C GLN A 55 21.21 -21.63 48.50
N THR A 56 20.11 -21.64 49.26
CA THR A 56 19.19 -22.78 49.27
C THR A 56 18.53 -22.97 47.90
N ILE A 57 18.08 -21.87 47.27
CA ILE A 57 17.49 -21.88 45.93
C ILE A 57 18.52 -22.32 44.89
N LEU A 58 19.78 -21.89 44.98
CA LEU A 58 20.86 -22.34 44.10
C LEU A 58 21.06 -23.86 44.18
N ALA A 59 21.00 -24.43 45.39
CA ALA A 59 21.09 -25.88 45.58
C ALA A 59 19.86 -26.62 45.01
N VAL A 60 18.66 -26.04 45.11
CA VAL A 60 17.43 -26.59 44.50
C VAL A 60 17.52 -26.53 42.97
N ALA A 61 17.89 -25.38 42.41
CA ALA A 61 18.09 -25.16 40.98
C ALA A 61 19.15 -26.10 40.39
N GLY A 62 20.20 -26.43 41.15
CA GLY A 62 21.22 -27.40 40.75
C GLY A 62 20.71 -28.84 40.58
N ARG A 63 19.53 -29.18 41.10
CA ARG A 63 18.84 -30.48 40.86
C ARG A 63 18.04 -30.47 39.56
N GLY A 64 17.96 -29.33 38.89
CA GLY A 64 17.28 -29.18 37.61
C GLY A 64 17.94 -30.01 36.52
N GLN A 65 17.16 -30.35 35.51
CA GLN A 65 17.63 -31.12 34.37
C GLN A 65 18.53 -30.26 33.48
N LYS A 66 19.52 -30.88 32.81
CA LYS A 66 20.38 -30.18 31.83
C LYS A 66 19.90 -30.35 30.39
N ILE A 67 19.03 -31.34 30.15
CA ILE A 67 18.50 -31.72 28.85
C ILE A 67 17.00 -31.93 29.01
N ILE A 68 16.21 -31.29 28.16
CA ILE A 68 14.79 -31.61 27.97
C ILE A 68 14.68 -32.58 26.81
N VAL A 69 13.95 -33.67 26.97
CA VAL A 69 13.69 -34.63 25.88
C VAL A 69 12.25 -34.43 25.42
N LEU A 70 12.08 -34.02 24.16
CA LEU A 70 10.78 -34.03 23.50
C LEU A 70 10.56 -35.42 22.87
N GLN A 71 9.36 -35.97 22.93
CA GLN A 71 9.09 -37.30 22.39
C GLN A 71 7.77 -37.40 21.63
N SER A 72 7.74 -38.21 20.57
CA SER A 72 6.52 -38.60 19.86
C SER A 72 6.74 -39.91 19.11
N ALA A 73 5.76 -40.82 19.15
CA ALA A 73 5.76 -42.07 18.38
C ALA A 73 7.08 -42.89 18.41
N GLY A 74 7.79 -42.88 19.54
CA GLY A 74 9.08 -43.58 19.71
C GLY A 74 10.33 -42.81 19.28
N GLN A 75 10.19 -41.62 18.68
CA GLN A 75 11.28 -40.69 18.41
C GLN A 75 11.51 -39.74 19.58
N GLN A 76 12.76 -39.29 19.76
CA GLN A 76 13.17 -38.40 20.83
C GLN A 76 14.07 -37.28 20.29
N TRP A 77 13.82 -36.05 20.74
CA TRP A 77 14.60 -34.87 20.42
C TRP A 77 15.14 -34.25 21.72
N PRO A 78 16.41 -34.50 22.08
CA PRO A 78 17.03 -33.86 23.22
C PRO A 78 17.37 -32.40 22.91
N ILE A 79 16.95 -31.49 23.78
CA ILE A 79 17.28 -30.07 23.79
C ILE A 79 18.25 -29.82 24.95
N ASN A 80 19.49 -29.49 24.62
CA ASN A 80 20.51 -29.15 25.60
C ASN A 80 20.29 -27.71 26.09
N LEU A 81 20.02 -27.54 27.38
CA LEU A 81 19.69 -26.24 27.95
C LEU A 81 20.84 -25.23 27.86
N ASN A 82 22.09 -25.71 27.75
CA ASN A 82 23.25 -24.83 27.57
C ASN A 82 23.25 -24.14 26.19
N GLU A 83 22.69 -24.78 25.15
CA GLU A 83 22.66 -24.24 23.78
C GLU A 83 21.64 -23.11 23.62
N ILE A 84 20.70 -23.01 24.55
CA ILE A 84 19.70 -21.94 24.62
C ILE A 84 20.00 -20.95 25.75
N ASP A 85 21.26 -20.90 26.21
CA ASP A 85 21.73 -20.02 27.30
C ASP A 85 20.87 -20.07 28.58
N PHE A 86 20.26 -21.22 28.87
CA PHE A 86 19.36 -21.37 30.00
C PHE A 86 20.13 -21.26 31.33
N ARG A 87 19.63 -20.41 32.23
CA ARG A 87 20.17 -20.24 33.59
C ARG A 87 19.04 -19.94 34.57
N TYR A 88 19.01 -20.64 35.69
CA TYR A 88 18.21 -20.22 36.84
C TYR A 88 18.75 -18.92 37.42
N GLN A 89 17.87 -18.14 38.04
CA GLN A 89 18.19 -16.87 38.68
C GLN A 89 17.85 -16.93 40.17
N PRO A 90 18.71 -17.57 41.01
CA PRO A 90 18.46 -17.73 42.44
C PRO A 90 18.23 -16.42 43.17
N ALA A 91 18.99 -15.37 42.83
CA ALA A 91 18.81 -14.04 43.42
C ALA A 91 17.39 -13.49 43.18
N LYS A 92 16.91 -13.51 41.93
CA LYS A 92 15.55 -13.04 41.62
C LYS A 92 14.46 -13.87 42.27
N THR A 93 14.64 -15.20 42.30
CA THR A 93 13.72 -16.09 43.00
C THR A 93 13.70 -15.78 44.51
N SER A 94 14.87 -15.51 45.10
CA SER A 94 14.99 -15.10 46.50
C SER A 94 14.28 -13.78 46.77
N ASP A 95 14.40 -12.79 45.88
CA ASP A 95 13.67 -11.53 45.97
C ASP A 95 12.15 -11.74 45.89
N GLN A 96 11.68 -12.62 45.01
CA GLN A 96 10.25 -12.98 44.89
C GLN A 96 9.74 -13.66 46.16
N VAL A 97 10.48 -14.64 46.67
CA VAL A 97 10.21 -15.35 47.95
C VAL A 97 10.15 -14.36 49.11
N PHE A 98 11.12 -13.44 49.20
CA PHE A 98 11.14 -12.42 50.24
C PHE A 98 9.99 -11.42 50.08
N GLY A 99 9.58 -11.12 48.85
CA GLY A 99 8.45 -10.26 48.53
C GLY A 99 7.07 -10.84 48.93
N VAL A 100 6.96 -12.15 49.17
CA VAL A 100 5.71 -12.81 49.60
C VAL A 100 5.19 -12.17 50.87
N GLY A 101 3.96 -11.64 50.81
CA GLY A 101 3.35 -10.93 51.93
C GLY A 101 3.98 -9.56 52.25
N ARG A 102 4.92 -9.04 51.46
CA ARG A 102 5.52 -7.70 51.64
C ARG A 102 5.11 -6.70 50.55
N ASN A 103 4.99 -7.15 49.31
CA ASN A 103 4.76 -6.28 48.14
C ASN A 103 3.28 -6.10 47.79
N GLN A 104 2.40 -6.01 48.81
CA GLN A 104 0.95 -5.92 48.62
C GLN A 104 0.31 -4.99 49.65
N PRO A 105 -0.89 -4.42 49.37
CA PRO A 105 -1.64 -3.63 50.35
C PRO A 105 -1.86 -4.38 51.66
N PHE A 106 -1.87 -3.67 52.78
CA PHE A 106 -1.84 -4.22 54.14
C PHE A 106 -2.78 -5.42 54.37
N TRP A 107 -4.06 -5.31 53.98
CA TRP A 107 -5.04 -6.38 54.18
C TRP A 107 -4.75 -7.65 53.37
N LYS A 108 -4.26 -7.49 52.14
CA LYS A 108 -3.89 -8.61 51.26
C LYS A 108 -2.60 -9.27 51.75
N SER A 109 -1.62 -8.45 52.16
CA SER A 109 -0.38 -8.89 52.81
C SER A 109 -0.64 -9.75 54.06
N LEU A 110 -1.56 -9.33 54.93
CA LEU A 110 -1.92 -10.08 56.14
C LEU A 110 -2.57 -11.42 55.80
N ASN A 111 -3.51 -11.43 54.84
CA ASN A 111 -4.14 -12.67 54.38
C ASN A 111 -3.11 -13.64 53.74
N THR A 112 -2.20 -13.14 52.90
CA THR A 112 -1.13 -13.95 52.30
C THR A 112 -0.23 -14.56 53.37
N LYS A 113 0.16 -13.82 54.41
CA LYS A 113 0.97 -14.35 55.52
C LYS A 113 0.27 -15.48 56.26
N ILE A 114 -1.01 -15.30 56.59
CA ILE A 114 -1.81 -16.33 57.26
C ILE A 114 -1.94 -17.57 56.35
N HIS A 115 -2.26 -17.35 55.08
CA HIS A 115 -2.38 -18.43 54.10
C HIS A 115 -1.07 -19.21 53.93
N CYS A 116 0.06 -18.53 53.71
CA CYS A 116 1.34 -19.20 53.58
C CYS A 116 1.70 -19.98 54.85
N TRP A 117 1.39 -19.47 56.04
CA TRP A 117 1.66 -20.18 57.29
C TRP A 117 0.86 -21.49 57.39
N PHE A 118 -0.45 -21.45 57.15
CA PHE A 118 -1.32 -22.62 57.38
C PHE A 118 -1.47 -23.56 56.18
N ALA A 119 -1.43 -23.03 54.95
CA ALA A 119 -1.66 -23.77 53.71
C ALA A 119 -0.38 -23.96 52.87
N GLY A 120 0.70 -23.23 53.18
CA GLY A 120 1.92 -23.22 52.38
C GLY A 120 1.83 -22.29 51.17
N CYS A 121 2.97 -21.74 50.77
CA CYS A 121 3.13 -20.96 49.55
C CYS A 121 4.36 -21.47 48.82
N ASP A 122 4.15 -22.32 47.81
CA ASP A 122 5.21 -22.88 47.01
C ASP A 122 5.44 -22.05 45.75
N LEU A 123 6.66 -21.55 45.58
CA LEU A 123 7.07 -20.73 44.44
C LEU A 123 7.88 -21.57 43.43
N VAL A 124 7.87 -21.11 42.18
CA VAL A 124 8.69 -21.65 41.10
C VAL A 124 10.05 -20.96 41.03
N LEU A 125 10.98 -21.58 40.31
CA LEU A 125 12.27 -20.97 40.01
C LEU A 125 12.13 -19.94 38.89
N ASP A 126 12.72 -18.76 39.10
CA ASP A 126 12.94 -17.77 38.04
C ASP A 126 14.14 -18.21 37.17
N TYR A 127 14.06 -17.96 35.87
CA TYR A 127 15.11 -18.31 34.92
C TYR A 127 15.16 -17.34 33.74
N SER A 128 16.30 -17.34 33.05
CA SER A 128 16.48 -16.75 31.73
C SER A 128 16.88 -17.80 30.73
N LEU A 129 16.42 -17.64 29.49
CA LEU A 129 16.88 -18.39 28.34
C LEU A 129 16.88 -17.50 27.09
N ASN A 130 17.61 -17.92 26.07
CA ASN A 130 17.58 -17.34 24.75
C ASN A 130 16.36 -17.86 23.99
N GLN A 131 15.28 -17.07 23.99
CA GLN A 131 14.01 -17.44 23.37
C GLN A 131 14.18 -17.76 21.88
N LYS A 132 15.02 -17.00 21.17
CA LYS A 132 15.26 -17.20 19.73
C LYS A 132 15.99 -18.51 19.46
N ALA A 133 16.97 -18.86 20.28
CA ALA A 133 17.68 -20.13 20.15
C ALA A 133 16.75 -21.33 20.39
N LEU A 134 15.89 -21.25 21.42
CA LEU A 134 14.87 -22.27 21.67
C LEU A 134 13.89 -22.39 20.49
N GLU A 135 13.35 -21.26 20.01
CA GLU A 135 12.43 -21.27 18.87
C GLU A 135 13.06 -21.84 17.60
N ALA A 136 14.33 -21.56 17.32
CA ALA A 136 15.05 -22.10 16.17
C ALA A 136 15.23 -23.63 16.26
N GLN A 137 15.50 -24.16 17.46
CA GLN A 137 15.53 -25.61 17.67
C GLN A 137 14.14 -26.22 17.47
N LEU A 138 13.08 -25.58 18.00
CA LEU A 138 11.71 -26.03 17.79
C LEU A 138 11.29 -25.99 16.31
N ASP A 139 11.76 -25.02 15.52
CA ASP A 139 11.50 -24.97 14.07
C ASP A 139 12.18 -26.11 13.32
N THR A 140 13.39 -26.49 13.76
CA THR A 140 14.09 -27.67 13.22
C THR A 140 13.32 -28.96 13.53
N ILE A 141 12.72 -29.07 14.72
CA ILE A 141 11.87 -30.22 15.06
C ILE A 141 10.56 -30.16 14.30
N ALA A 142 9.95 -28.97 14.18
CA ALA A 142 8.71 -28.76 13.44
C ALA A 142 8.83 -29.24 12.00
N THR A 143 9.95 -28.96 11.32
CA THR A 143 10.19 -29.44 9.96
C THR A 143 10.36 -30.97 9.86
N GLN A 144 10.91 -31.62 10.89
CA GLN A 144 11.04 -33.09 10.92
C GLN A 144 9.70 -33.81 11.13
N VAL A 145 8.78 -33.19 11.86
CA VAL A 145 7.45 -33.77 12.14
C VAL A 145 6.34 -33.25 11.24
N PHE A 146 6.68 -32.31 10.34
CA PHE A 146 5.74 -31.71 9.41
C PHE A 146 5.42 -32.68 8.28
N ILE A 147 4.12 -32.91 8.08
CA ILE A 147 3.59 -33.64 6.94
C ILE A 147 2.69 -32.65 6.18
N PRO A 148 2.99 -32.32 4.90
CA PRO A 148 2.16 -31.39 4.15
C PRO A 148 0.75 -31.98 3.93
N THR A 149 -0.27 -31.12 3.97
CA THR A 149 -1.61 -31.50 3.49
C THR A 149 -1.56 -31.63 1.96
N ILE A 150 -2.21 -32.67 1.44
CA ILE A 150 -2.53 -32.74 0.01
C ILE A 150 -4.02 -32.51 -0.10
N GLU A 151 -4.43 -31.46 -0.80
CA GLU A 151 -5.84 -31.16 -1.01
C GLU A 151 -6.51 -32.25 -1.87
N PRO A 152 -7.78 -32.59 -1.61
CA PRO A 152 -8.51 -33.50 -2.47
C PRO A 152 -8.72 -32.88 -3.87
N THR A 153 -8.71 -33.72 -4.90
CA THR A 153 -8.89 -33.30 -6.29
C THR A 153 -9.95 -34.13 -6.99
N ILE A 154 -10.59 -33.53 -8.00
CA ILE A 154 -11.54 -34.20 -8.90
C ILE A 154 -10.85 -34.32 -10.26
N GLU A 155 -10.69 -35.54 -10.76
CA GLU A 155 -10.09 -35.82 -12.05
C GLU A 155 -11.12 -36.47 -12.99
N ILE A 156 -11.10 -36.05 -14.26
CA ILE A 156 -11.87 -36.69 -15.32
C ILE A 156 -10.97 -37.72 -16.01
N LYS A 157 -11.30 -39.01 -15.90
CA LYS A 157 -10.60 -40.10 -16.60
C LYS A 157 -11.35 -40.55 -17.84
N ASN A 158 -10.64 -40.61 -18.95
CA ASN A 158 -11.12 -41.22 -20.19
C ASN A 158 -10.94 -42.74 -20.12
N LEU A 159 -12.04 -43.48 -19.98
CA LEU A 159 -12.00 -44.95 -20.05
C LEU A 159 -11.80 -45.38 -21.50
N VAL A 160 -10.69 -46.09 -21.73
CA VAL A 160 -10.26 -46.56 -23.05
C VAL A 160 -11.04 -47.80 -23.51
N SER A 161 -11.70 -48.51 -22.58
CA SER A 161 -12.48 -49.71 -22.85
C SER A 161 -13.87 -49.38 -23.46
N PRO A 162 -14.33 -50.10 -24.50
CA PRO A 162 -15.65 -49.88 -25.08
C PRO A 162 -16.79 -50.21 -24.10
N PRO A 163 -17.85 -49.37 -24.02
CA PRO A 163 -17.99 -48.07 -24.67
C PRO A 163 -17.10 -47.00 -24.01
N LYS A 164 -16.41 -46.17 -24.81
CA LYS A 164 -15.61 -45.04 -24.31
C LYS A 164 -16.50 -44.14 -23.45
N ARG A 165 -16.13 -43.95 -22.18
CA ARG A 165 -16.87 -43.13 -21.22
C ARG A 165 -15.90 -42.28 -20.42
N ARG A 166 -16.32 -41.06 -20.09
CA ARG A 166 -15.64 -40.21 -19.10
C ARG A 166 -16.14 -40.61 -17.72
N ALA A 167 -15.22 -40.76 -16.77
CA ALA A 167 -15.52 -41.14 -15.39
C ALA A 167 -14.87 -40.16 -14.43
N ILE A 168 -15.60 -39.75 -13.39
CA ILE A 168 -15.07 -38.92 -12.33
C ILE A 168 -14.31 -39.80 -11.33
N GLN A 169 -13.08 -39.42 -11.03
CA GLN A 169 -12.31 -39.97 -9.92
C GLN A 169 -12.01 -38.85 -8.92
N VAL A 170 -12.39 -39.08 -7.65
CA VAL A 170 -12.04 -38.18 -6.56
C VAL A 170 -10.83 -38.76 -5.84
N GLN A 171 -9.75 -37.99 -5.77
CA GLN A 171 -8.62 -38.34 -4.92
C GLN A 171 -8.86 -37.72 -3.55
N ALA A 172 -9.15 -38.58 -2.56
CA ALA A 172 -9.19 -38.14 -1.16
C ALA A 172 -7.77 -37.70 -0.80
N GLY A 173 -7.60 -36.40 -0.56
CA GLY A 173 -6.33 -35.80 -0.19
C GLY A 173 -5.66 -36.46 1.02
N GLN A 174 -4.47 -35.99 1.39
CA GLN A 174 -3.74 -36.53 2.54
C GLN A 174 -3.79 -35.54 3.70
N ALA A 175 -4.16 -36.07 4.87
CA ALA A 175 -4.08 -35.32 6.12
C ALA A 175 -2.63 -34.90 6.38
N GLY A 176 -2.44 -33.61 6.64
CA GLY A 176 -1.18 -33.07 7.08
C GLY A 176 -1.03 -33.14 8.60
N GLN A 177 0.16 -32.81 9.05
CA GLN A 177 0.52 -32.77 10.45
C GLN A 177 1.48 -31.61 10.67
N GLN A 178 1.30 -30.87 11.75
CA GLN A 178 2.26 -29.86 12.17
C GLN A 178 2.40 -29.82 13.69
N LEU A 179 3.49 -29.23 14.16
CA LEU A 179 3.76 -29.03 15.58
C LEU A 179 2.90 -27.90 16.16
N ASP A 180 2.20 -28.12 17.28
CA ASP A 180 1.63 -27.01 18.07
C ASP A 180 2.75 -26.33 18.88
N LYS A 181 3.50 -25.45 18.20
CA LYS A 181 4.66 -24.76 18.78
C LYS A 181 4.30 -23.98 20.04
N ARG A 182 3.10 -23.39 20.09
CA ARG A 182 2.63 -22.57 21.21
C ARG A 182 2.32 -23.42 22.43
N GLN A 183 1.62 -24.54 22.25
CA GLN A 183 1.36 -25.47 23.34
C GLN A 183 2.67 -26.08 23.85
N LEU A 184 3.59 -26.44 22.94
CA LEU A 184 4.88 -27.00 23.30
C LEU A 184 5.75 -26.02 24.11
N LEU A 185 5.85 -24.77 23.67
CA LEU A 185 6.58 -23.73 24.41
C LEU A 185 6.02 -23.57 25.83
N THR A 186 4.70 -23.59 25.98
CA THR A 186 4.05 -23.53 27.30
C THR A 186 4.48 -24.71 28.18
N GLN A 187 4.48 -25.93 27.64
CA GLN A 187 4.90 -27.14 28.36
C GLN A 187 6.39 -27.09 28.73
N ILE A 188 7.27 -26.59 27.85
CA ILE A 188 8.70 -26.41 28.13
C ILE A 188 8.91 -25.41 29.26
N HIS A 189 8.26 -24.24 29.20
CA HIS A 189 8.38 -23.23 30.25
C HIS A 189 7.87 -23.74 31.61
N GLN A 190 6.79 -24.52 31.62
CA GLN A 190 6.30 -25.18 32.83
C GLN A 190 7.29 -26.23 33.34
N ALA A 191 7.86 -27.06 32.45
CA ALA A 191 8.84 -28.07 32.84
C ALA A 191 10.08 -27.45 33.50
N LEU A 192 10.58 -26.34 32.96
CA LEU A 192 11.70 -25.59 33.51
C LEU A 192 11.36 -24.90 34.84
N ALA A 193 10.21 -24.24 34.95
CA ALA A 193 9.81 -23.51 36.15
C ALA A 193 9.55 -24.44 37.35
N TYR A 194 8.89 -25.57 37.11
CA TYR A 194 8.39 -26.49 38.15
C TYR A 194 9.28 -27.72 38.36
N HIS A 195 10.40 -27.85 37.65
CA HIS A 195 11.15 -29.11 37.55
C HIS A 195 10.24 -30.31 37.21
N ALA A 196 9.30 -30.11 36.27
CA ALA A 196 8.31 -31.13 35.93
C ALA A 196 8.95 -32.36 35.25
N ALA A 197 8.14 -33.41 35.10
CA ALA A 197 8.58 -34.67 34.49
C ALA A 197 9.08 -34.47 33.05
N ASN A 198 10.13 -35.21 32.71
CA ASN A 198 10.76 -35.32 31.39
C ASN A 198 10.78 -36.82 31.05
N PRO A 199 10.40 -37.27 29.84
CA PRO A 199 10.17 -36.53 28.58
C PRO A 199 8.84 -35.75 28.45
N ILE A 200 8.88 -34.65 27.67
CA ILE A 200 7.70 -33.85 27.27
C ILE A 200 7.14 -34.45 25.97
N SER A 201 5.84 -34.75 25.96
CA SER A 201 5.18 -35.28 24.75
C SER A 201 4.95 -34.17 23.73
N LEU A 202 5.34 -34.39 22.48
CA LEU A 202 5.25 -33.40 21.41
C LEU A 202 3.78 -33.20 21.00
N PRO A 203 3.19 -31.99 21.17
CA PRO A 203 1.81 -31.74 20.76
C PRO A 203 1.75 -31.55 19.24
N LEU A 204 1.00 -32.42 18.57
CA LEU A 204 0.83 -32.42 17.12
C LEU A 204 -0.61 -32.00 16.76
N LEU A 205 -0.74 -31.09 15.80
CA LEU A 205 -2.00 -30.74 15.16
C LEU A 205 -2.14 -31.58 13.89
N HIS A 206 -3.22 -32.35 13.81
CA HIS A 206 -3.62 -33.01 12.58
C HIS A 206 -4.39 -32.02 11.72
N LEU A 207 -3.83 -31.70 10.55
CA LEU A 207 -4.45 -30.86 9.55
C LEU A 207 -5.23 -31.77 8.61
N SER A 208 -6.56 -31.73 8.62
CA SER A 208 -7.35 -32.51 7.67
C SER A 208 -8.63 -31.77 7.33
N PRO A 209 -9.08 -31.97 6.09
CA PRO A 209 -10.33 -32.68 5.95
C PRO A 209 -10.03 -33.98 5.23
N GLN A 210 -9.93 -35.10 5.97
CA GLN A 210 -10.19 -36.38 5.32
C GLN A 210 -11.66 -36.30 4.88
N LEU A 211 -11.89 -36.31 3.58
CA LEU A 211 -13.24 -36.37 3.05
C LEU A 211 -13.90 -37.64 3.58
N THR A 212 -15.08 -37.48 4.16
CA THR A 212 -15.93 -38.63 4.49
C THR A 212 -16.37 -39.34 3.20
N ASP A 213 -16.63 -40.65 3.28
CA ASP A 213 -17.16 -41.41 2.13
C ASP A 213 -18.43 -40.76 1.54
N GLN A 214 -19.25 -40.13 2.39
CA GLN A 214 -20.43 -39.37 1.97
C GLN A 214 -20.08 -38.11 1.17
N GLN A 215 -19.05 -37.34 1.57
CA GLN A 215 -18.59 -36.18 0.81
C GLN A 215 -18.01 -36.60 -0.55
N VAL A 216 -17.23 -37.69 -0.57
CA VAL A 216 -16.69 -38.26 -1.82
C VAL A 216 -17.82 -38.69 -2.76
N ALA A 217 -18.83 -39.39 -2.26
CA ALA A 217 -19.98 -39.79 -3.06
C ALA A 217 -20.78 -38.59 -3.59
N THR A 218 -20.98 -37.57 -2.75
CA THR A 218 -21.74 -36.36 -3.09
C THR A 218 -21.04 -35.55 -4.17
N ILE A 219 -19.75 -35.24 -3.98
CA ILE A 219 -18.99 -34.42 -4.94
C ILE A 219 -18.82 -35.15 -6.27
N LYS A 220 -18.67 -36.49 -6.24
CA LYS A 220 -18.63 -37.31 -7.44
C LYS A 220 -19.93 -37.22 -8.23
N ALA A 221 -21.07 -37.34 -7.57
CA ALA A 221 -22.38 -37.22 -8.24
C ALA A 221 -22.59 -35.83 -8.86
N ARG A 222 -22.22 -34.76 -8.14
CA ARG A 222 -22.28 -33.38 -8.66
C ARG A 222 -21.39 -33.20 -9.89
N ALA A 223 -20.16 -33.69 -9.85
CA ALA A 223 -19.23 -33.63 -10.98
C ALA A 223 -19.73 -34.47 -12.18
N GLU A 224 -20.33 -35.64 -11.95
CA GLU A 224 -20.96 -36.45 -12.99
C GLU A 224 -22.13 -35.71 -13.65
N ASN A 225 -22.92 -34.95 -12.88
CA ASN A 225 -24.00 -34.13 -13.41
C ASN A 225 -23.52 -32.97 -14.30
N LEU A 226 -22.25 -32.55 -14.19
CA LEU A 226 -21.66 -31.48 -15.00
C LEU A 226 -20.91 -32.00 -16.24
N LEU A 227 -20.72 -33.32 -16.39
CA LEU A 227 -20.04 -33.88 -17.55
C LEU A 227 -20.79 -33.56 -18.85
N ALA A 228 -20.03 -33.17 -19.87
CA ALA A 228 -20.52 -32.79 -21.20
C ALA A 228 -21.45 -31.57 -21.23
N LYS A 229 -21.52 -30.81 -20.14
CA LYS A 229 -22.28 -29.58 -20.05
C LYS A 229 -21.36 -28.38 -20.18
N ASN A 230 -21.92 -27.30 -20.70
CA ASN A 230 -21.19 -26.05 -20.86
C ASN A 230 -22.02 -24.86 -20.36
N LEU A 231 -21.33 -23.83 -19.90
CA LEU A 231 -21.88 -22.50 -19.66
C LEU A 231 -21.35 -21.55 -20.73
N VAL A 232 -22.25 -20.86 -21.42
CA VAL A 232 -21.91 -19.82 -22.38
C VAL A 232 -22.21 -18.47 -21.77
N LEU A 233 -21.16 -17.67 -21.53
CA LEU A 233 -21.30 -16.29 -21.12
C LEU A 233 -21.28 -15.41 -22.37
N VAL A 234 -22.26 -14.54 -22.52
CA VAL A 234 -22.47 -13.74 -23.73
C VAL A 234 -22.37 -12.26 -23.39
N HIS A 235 -21.58 -11.51 -24.17
CA HIS A 235 -21.57 -10.06 -24.14
C HIS A 235 -21.82 -9.54 -25.56
N GLN A 236 -22.73 -8.58 -25.70
CA GLN A 236 -22.92 -7.89 -26.97
C GLN A 236 -22.48 -6.43 -26.80
N PRO A 237 -21.30 -6.04 -27.31
CA PRO A 237 -20.87 -4.66 -27.27
C PRO A 237 -21.86 -3.77 -28.05
N PRO A 238 -22.26 -2.59 -27.53
CA PRO A 238 -23.22 -1.71 -28.21
C PRO A 238 -22.77 -1.24 -29.59
N GLU A 239 -21.46 -1.20 -29.81
CA GLU A 239 -20.82 -0.73 -31.04
C GLU A 239 -20.63 -1.86 -32.09
N GLN A 240 -20.91 -3.12 -31.72
CA GLN A 240 -20.69 -4.28 -32.57
C GLN A 240 -22.00 -5.02 -32.88
N THR A 241 -22.10 -5.56 -34.09
CA THR A 241 -23.24 -6.40 -34.51
C THR A 241 -23.11 -7.86 -34.08
N GLN A 242 -21.91 -8.29 -33.69
CA GLN A 242 -21.63 -9.66 -33.24
C GLN A 242 -21.46 -9.70 -31.73
N SER A 243 -21.97 -10.76 -31.11
CA SER A 243 -21.75 -11.04 -29.70
C SER A 243 -20.41 -11.74 -29.50
N GLU A 244 -19.75 -11.41 -28.40
CA GLU A 244 -18.60 -12.12 -27.87
C GLU A 244 -19.10 -13.21 -26.91
N GLU A 245 -18.54 -14.40 -27.03
CA GLU A 245 -18.96 -15.59 -26.27
C GLU A 245 -17.76 -16.21 -25.57
N TRP A 246 -17.93 -16.52 -24.29
CA TRP A 246 -16.96 -17.28 -23.49
C TRP A 246 -17.59 -18.61 -23.12
N LEU A 247 -17.03 -19.68 -23.68
CA LEU A 247 -17.44 -21.05 -23.38
C LEU A 247 -16.65 -21.55 -22.18
N MET A 248 -17.38 -21.94 -21.13
CA MET A 248 -16.83 -22.65 -19.98
C MET A 248 -17.13 -24.13 -20.12
N SER A 249 -16.05 -24.91 -20.19
CA SER A 249 -16.08 -26.36 -20.38
C SER A 249 -16.48 -27.11 -19.10
N ASP A 250 -16.88 -28.37 -19.24
CA ASP A 250 -17.16 -29.23 -18.08
C ASP A 250 -15.97 -29.36 -17.11
N GLU A 251 -14.74 -29.39 -17.62
CA GLU A 251 -13.52 -29.38 -16.80
C GLU A 251 -13.45 -28.15 -15.88
N GLU A 252 -13.74 -26.96 -16.42
CA GLU A 252 -13.74 -25.71 -15.64
C GLU A 252 -14.90 -25.68 -14.64
N LEU A 253 -16.11 -26.08 -15.07
CA LEU A 253 -17.29 -26.14 -14.20
C LEU A 253 -17.07 -27.09 -13.01
N ILE A 254 -16.47 -28.26 -13.26
CA ILE A 254 -16.16 -29.24 -12.22
C ILE A 254 -15.10 -28.70 -11.25
N ASN A 255 -14.12 -27.95 -11.75
CA ASN A 255 -13.08 -27.38 -10.89
C ASN A 255 -13.65 -26.38 -9.85
N PHE A 256 -14.75 -25.70 -10.18
CA PHE A 256 -15.46 -24.81 -9.26
C PHE A 256 -16.25 -25.51 -8.16
N LEU A 257 -16.40 -26.84 -8.18
CA LEU A 257 -17.07 -27.55 -7.10
C LEU A 257 -16.25 -27.51 -5.81
N ASP A 258 -16.93 -27.24 -4.69
CA ASP A 258 -16.34 -27.27 -3.35
C ASP A 258 -16.69 -28.55 -2.60
N PHE A 259 -15.70 -29.15 -1.93
CA PHE A 259 -15.84 -30.40 -1.18
C PHE A 259 -16.65 -30.27 0.12
N SER A 260 -16.79 -29.06 0.66
CA SER A 260 -17.68 -28.74 1.79
C SER A 260 -19.14 -28.58 1.37
N GLY A 261 -19.41 -28.52 0.06
CA GLY A 261 -20.71 -28.17 -0.51
C GLY A 261 -20.68 -26.78 -1.14
N GLY A 262 -21.53 -26.55 -2.15
CA GLY A 262 -21.52 -25.30 -2.92
C GLY A 262 -20.36 -25.22 -3.93
N TYR A 263 -19.78 -24.03 -4.09
CA TYR A 263 -18.76 -23.74 -5.10
C TYR A 263 -17.62 -22.91 -4.53
N LYS A 264 -16.43 -23.05 -5.13
CA LYS A 264 -15.21 -22.32 -4.77
C LYS A 264 -15.30 -20.87 -5.25
N GLN A 265 -16.00 -20.04 -4.49
CA GLN A 265 -16.23 -18.64 -4.84
C GLN A 265 -14.94 -17.88 -5.17
N ASP A 266 -13.87 -18.07 -4.40
CA ASP A 266 -12.57 -17.44 -4.66
C ASP A 266 -11.99 -17.77 -6.05
N GLN A 267 -12.18 -19.00 -6.53
CA GLN A 267 -11.73 -19.40 -7.87
C GLN A 267 -12.60 -18.77 -8.96
N ILE A 268 -13.91 -18.69 -8.73
CA ILE A 268 -14.85 -18.03 -9.64
C ILE A 268 -14.51 -16.53 -9.73
N GLU A 269 -14.27 -15.87 -8.60
CA GLU A 269 -13.86 -14.47 -8.54
C GLU A 269 -12.55 -14.21 -9.30
N GLN A 270 -11.56 -15.09 -9.15
CA GLN A 270 -10.30 -14.98 -9.90
C GLN A 270 -10.52 -15.14 -11.41
N TRP A 271 -11.36 -16.08 -11.82
CA TRP A 271 -11.71 -16.27 -13.22
C TRP A 271 -12.46 -15.03 -13.77
N VAL A 272 -13.41 -14.49 -13.02
CA VAL A 272 -14.17 -13.28 -13.37
C VAL A 272 -13.25 -12.06 -13.48
N LYS A 273 -12.21 -11.93 -12.66
CA LYS A 273 -11.22 -10.86 -12.80
C LYS A 273 -10.45 -10.93 -14.12
N VAL A 274 -10.07 -12.14 -14.55
CA VAL A 274 -9.41 -12.34 -15.84
C VAL A 274 -10.37 -11.99 -16.99
N LEU A 275 -11.64 -12.40 -16.88
CA LEU A 275 -12.69 -12.02 -17.84
C LEU A 275 -12.89 -10.49 -17.88
N ALA A 276 -12.99 -9.84 -16.71
CA ALA A 276 -13.14 -8.39 -16.59
C ALA A 276 -11.98 -7.66 -17.27
N ALA A 277 -10.74 -8.14 -17.16
CA ALA A 277 -9.60 -7.53 -17.85
C ALA A 277 -9.71 -7.59 -19.39
N SER A 278 -10.42 -8.58 -19.94
CA SER A 278 -10.68 -8.68 -21.38
C SER A 278 -11.84 -7.82 -21.87
N ILE A 279 -12.82 -7.53 -20.99
CA ILE A 279 -14.02 -6.76 -21.32
C ILE A 279 -13.84 -5.26 -20.99
N ASN A 280 -13.19 -4.94 -19.87
CA ASN A 280 -13.12 -3.57 -19.35
C ASN A 280 -12.37 -2.64 -20.32
N ARG A 281 -12.99 -1.51 -20.63
CA ARG A 281 -12.45 -0.51 -21.53
C ARG A 281 -12.69 0.88 -20.96
N PRO A 282 -11.67 1.74 -20.85
CA PRO A 282 -11.87 3.11 -20.41
C PRO A 282 -12.71 3.90 -21.43
N VAL A 283 -13.45 4.89 -20.94
CA VAL A 283 -14.17 5.85 -21.79
C VAL A 283 -13.16 6.68 -22.60
N GLN A 284 -13.50 6.97 -23.86
CA GLN A 284 -12.71 7.84 -24.73
C GLN A 284 -13.59 8.99 -25.19
N ASP A 285 -13.27 10.22 -24.79
CA ASP A 285 -13.94 11.41 -25.28
C ASP A 285 -13.62 11.69 -26.76
N ALA A 286 -14.53 12.38 -27.46
CA ALA A 286 -14.27 12.89 -28.79
C ALA A 286 -13.17 13.94 -28.75
N LEU A 287 -12.27 13.92 -29.74
CA LEU A 287 -11.31 15.01 -29.92
C LEU A 287 -11.73 15.88 -31.10
N PHE A 288 -11.64 17.19 -30.88
CA PHE A 288 -12.17 18.20 -31.78
C PHE A 288 -11.05 19.04 -32.40
N GLN A 289 -11.25 19.44 -33.65
CA GLN A 289 -10.38 20.35 -34.39
C GLN A 289 -11.21 21.52 -34.91
N PHE A 290 -10.77 22.74 -34.64
CA PHE A 290 -11.32 23.91 -35.32
C PHE A 290 -10.68 24.05 -36.70
N LEU A 291 -11.50 24.19 -37.73
CA LEU A 291 -11.07 24.48 -39.10
C LEU A 291 -11.24 25.97 -39.36
N PRO A 292 -10.15 26.76 -39.47
CA PRO A 292 -10.24 28.21 -39.69
C PRO A 292 -10.99 28.59 -40.96
N ASP A 293 -10.78 27.85 -42.06
CA ASP A 293 -11.38 28.15 -43.37
C ASP A 293 -12.90 28.06 -43.37
N THR A 294 -13.45 27.11 -42.60
CA THR A 294 -14.90 26.90 -42.49
C THR A 294 -15.50 27.48 -41.21
N GLN A 295 -14.67 27.92 -40.26
CA GLN A 295 -15.04 28.33 -38.90
C GLN A 295 -15.92 27.30 -38.16
N ARG A 296 -15.58 26.01 -38.33
CA ARG A 296 -16.34 24.91 -37.73
C ARG A 296 -15.46 24.04 -36.87
N VAL A 297 -16.06 23.47 -35.83
CA VAL A 297 -15.46 22.40 -35.06
C VAL A 297 -15.84 21.08 -35.73
N VAL A 298 -14.83 20.31 -36.13
CA VAL A 298 -14.98 18.95 -36.65
C VAL A 298 -14.42 17.96 -35.65
N GLU A 299 -15.06 16.81 -35.53
CA GLU A 299 -14.50 15.65 -34.85
C GLU A 299 -13.39 15.07 -35.70
N PHE A 300 -12.20 14.92 -35.13
CA PHE A 300 -11.09 14.24 -35.80
C PHE A 300 -10.81 12.86 -35.18
N LYS A 301 -11.34 12.59 -33.98
CA LYS A 301 -11.31 11.25 -33.36
C LYS A 301 -12.63 10.96 -32.66
N PRO A 302 -13.26 9.81 -32.94
CA PRO A 302 -14.57 9.53 -32.39
C PRO A 302 -14.59 9.20 -30.92
N ALA A 303 -15.64 9.64 -30.23
CA ALA A 303 -15.91 9.21 -28.87
C ALA A 303 -16.23 7.70 -28.83
N ARG A 304 -15.82 7.01 -27.77
CA ARG A 304 -16.16 5.61 -27.52
C ARG A 304 -16.60 5.44 -26.07
N LYS A 305 -17.69 4.69 -25.86
CA LYS A 305 -18.19 4.44 -24.51
C LYS A 305 -17.19 3.61 -23.72
N GLY A 306 -17.01 3.92 -22.45
CA GLY A 306 -16.37 3.00 -21.51
C GLY A 306 -17.28 1.81 -21.25
N GLN A 307 -16.70 0.68 -20.87
CA GLN A 307 -17.43 -0.51 -20.44
C GLN A 307 -16.73 -1.15 -19.25
N VAL A 308 -17.51 -1.56 -18.26
CA VAL A 308 -17.04 -2.20 -17.03
C VAL A 308 -17.93 -3.41 -16.74
N LEU A 309 -17.32 -4.59 -16.56
CA LEU A 309 -18.01 -5.80 -16.12
C LEU A 309 -18.38 -5.69 -14.64
N GLU A 310 -19.63 -5.98 -14.31
CA GLU A 310 -20.08 -6.07 -12.92
C GLU A 310 -19.62 -7.41 -12.31
N GLU A 311 -18.42 -7.42 -11.72
CA GLU A 311 -17.76 -8.64 -11.25
C GLU A 311 -18.61 -9.41 -10.23
N THR A 312 -19.18 -8.73 -9.23
CA THR A 312 -20.01 -9.38 -8.19
C THR A 312 -21.27 -10.01 -8.75
N GLU A 313 -21.95 -9.33 -9.69
CA GLU A 313 -23.13 -9.88 -10.35
C GLU A 313 -22.76 -11.06 -11.26
N THR A 314 -21.61 -10.98 -11.92
CA THR A 314 -21.09 -12.05 -12.78
C THR A 314 -20.79 -13.33 -11.97
N VAL A 315 -20.21 -13.19 -10.77
CA VAL A 315 -19.97 -14.33 -9.86
C VAL A 315 -21.29 -15.00 -9.47
N ALA A 316 -22.29 -14.20 -9.06
CA ALA A 316 -23.61 -14.72 -8.70
C ALA A 316 -24.30 -15.41 -9.89
N LEU A 317 -24.13 -14.85 -11.09
CA LEU A 317 -24.65 -15.41 -12.34
C LEU A 317 -24.00 -16.77 -12.67
N ILE A 318 -22.68 -16.93 -12.50
CA ILE A 318 -21.99 -18.20 -12.71
C ILE A 318 -22.45 -19.25 -11.70
N ILE A 319 -22.59 -18.88 -10.42
CA ILE A 319 -23.11 -19.78 -9.38
C ILE A 319 -24.53 -20.25 -9.72
N SER A 320 -25.41 -19.33 -10.11
CA SER A 320 -26.78 -19.69 -10.52
C SER A 320 -26.81 -20.58 -11.76
N ALA A 321 -25.91 -20.35 -12.71
CA ALA A 321 -25.77 -21.19 -13.90
C ALA A 321 -25.31 -22.61 -13.55
N LEU A 322 -24.32 -22.75 -12.66
CA LEU A 322 -23.86 -24.05 -12.16
C LEU A 322 -25.01 -24.82 -11.47
N GLU A 323 -25.81 -24.16 -10.63
CA GLU A 323 -26.97 -24.79 -9.97
C GLU A 323 -27.99 -25.31 -10.99
N GLN A 324 -28.24 -24.54 -12.06
CA GLN A 324 -29.14 -24.95 -13.13
C GLN A 324 -28.58 -26.13 -13.95
N LEU A 325 -27.27 -26.15 -14.20
CA LEU A 325 -26.60 -27.26 -14.88
C LEU A 325 -26.65 -28.53 -14.02
N GLU A 326 -26.43 -28.44 -12.71
CA GLU A 326 -26.57 -29.58 -11.79
C GLU A 326 -28.02 -30.10 -11.72
N ALA A 327 -29.02 -29.24 -11.91
CA ALA A 327 -30.45 -29.55 -11.88
C ALA A 327 -31.02 -30.12 -13.21
N ASP A 328 -30.17 -30.56 -14.14
CA ASP A 328 -30.51 -31.25 -15.40
C ASP A 328 -30.71 -30.37 -16.66
N LYS A 329 -30.11 -29.17 -16.70
CA LYS A 329 -29.91 -28.47 -17.99
C LYS A 329 -28.63 -28.96 -18.67
N ASN A 330 -28.66 -29.18 -19.98
CA ASN A 330 -27.46 -29.54 -20.76
C ASN A 330 -26.55 -28.34 -21.02
N GLU A 331 -27.14 -27.15 -21.15
CA GLU A 331 -26.44 -25.91 -21.44
C GLU A 331 -27.17 -24.75 -20.77
N VAL A 332 -26.40 -23.78 -20.29
CA VAL A 332 -26.90 -22.50 -19.80
C VAL A 332 -26.19 -21.40 -20.57
N SER A 333 -26.96 -20.51 -21.19
CA SER A 333 -26.45 -19.28 -21.79
C SER A 333 -26.87 -18.11 -20.91
N ALA A 334 -25.93 -17.23 -20.58
CA ALA A 334 -26.18 -16.12 -19.66
C ALA A 334 -25.51 -14.82 -20.15
N GLN A 335 -26.27 -13.73 -20.12
CA GLN A 335 -25.80 -12.41 -20.55
C GLN A 335 -24.95 -11.78 -19.43
N LEU A 336 -23.75 -11.32 -19.78
CA LEU A 336 -22.85 -10.66 -18.84
C LEU A 336 -23.39 -9.26 -18.47
N PRO A 337 -23.45 -8.93 -17.16
CA PRO A 337 -23.82 -7.60 -16.71
C PRO A 337 -22.67 -6.63 -16.93
N VAL A 338 -22.82 -5.72 -17.89
CA VAL A 338 -21.81 -4.71 -18.25
C VAL A 338 -22.42 -3.32 -18.17
N SER A 339 -21.78 -2.47 -17.37
CA SER A 339 -22.11 -1.05 -17.25
C SER A 339 -21.37 -0.23 -18.31
N LEU A 340 -22.11 0.62 -19.01
CA LEU A 340 -21.56 1.53 -20.02
C LEU A 340 -21.34 2.91 -19.42
N ILE A 341 -20.21 3.54 -19.75
CA ILE A 341 -19.87 4.89 -19.34
C ILE A 341 -19.87 5.77 -20.58
N ASP A 342 -20.80 6.72 -20.66
CA ASP A 342 -20.89 7.64 -21.78
C ASP A 342 -19.72 8.64 -21.81
N PRO A 343 -19.19 8.98 -23.00
CA PRO A 343 -18.23 10.07 -23.15
C PRO A 343 -18.88 11.42 -22.85
N GLN A 344 -18.09 12.38 -22.36
CA GLN A 344 -18.64 13.67 -21.90
C GLN A 344 -19.10 14.59 -23.02
N THR A 345 -18.59 14.43 -24.26
CA THR A 345 -18.91 15.31 -25.38
C THR A 345 -19.10 14.55 -26.68
N SER A 346 -20.23 14.82 -27.38
CA SER A 346 -20.50 14.31 -28.73
C SER A 346 -20.29 15.40 -29.79
N THR A 347 -20.12 15.00 -31.05
CA THR A 347 -19.90 15.91 -32.19
C THR A 347 -21.10 16.77 -32.55
N ALA A 348 -22.31 16.26 -32.31
CA ALA A 348 -23.54 17.03 -32.48
C ALA A 348 -23.58 18.20 -31.49
N ASP A 349 -23.04 17.99 -30.28
CA ASP A 349 -22.96 19.01 -29.24
C ASP A 349 -21.83 20.02 -29.50
N ALA A 350 -20.73 19.62 -30.16
CA ALA A 350 -19.53 20.45 -30.34
C ALA A 350 -19.78 21.83 -30.98
N ASN A 351 -20.64 21.91 -32.00
CA ASN A 351 -21.00 23.18 -32.65
C ASN A 351 -21.96 24.05 -31.79
N SER A 352 -22.60 23.47 -30.76
CA SER A 352 -23.40 24.20 -29.78
C SER A 352 -22.55 24.78 -28.62
N LEU A 353 -21.29 24.37 -28.50
CA LEU A 353 -20.41 24.75 -27.38
C LEU A 353 -19.90 26.19 -27.41
N GLY A 354 -20.18 26.94 -28.49
CA GLY A 354 -19.78 28.35 -28.61
C GLY A 354 -18.31 28.55 -29.01
N ILE A 355 -17.71 27.61 -29.74
CA ILE A 355 -16.35 27.75 -30.28
C ILE A 355 -16.44 28.31 -31.69
N ARG A 356 -15.98 29.55 -31.90
CA ARG A 356 -16.21 30.33 -33.13
C ARG A 356 -14.94 30.89 -33.76
N GLU A 357 -13.95 31.23 -32.94
CA GLU A 357 -12.77 31.97 -33.41
C GLU A 357 -11.58 31.81 -32.45
N LEU A 358 -10.39 32.15 -32.94
CA LEU A 358 -9.17 32.21 -32.12
C LEU A 358 -9.29 33.35 -31.09
N ILE A 359 -9.16 33.02 -29.81
CA ILE A 359 -9.19 33.98 -28.71
C ILE A 359 -7.79 34.24 -28.12
N GLY A 360 -6.85 33.31 -28.24
CA GLY A 360 -5.46 33.51 -27.82
C GLY A 360 -4.50 32.46 -28.38
N GLN A 361 -3.22 32.82 -28.47
CA GLN A 361 -2.18 31.94 -28.98
C GLN A 361 -0.86 32.11 -28.20
N GLY A 362 -0.20 31.00 -27.94
CA GLY A 362 1.13 30.94 -27.32
C GLY A 362 2.11 30.21 -28.22
N VAL A 363 3.36 30.67 -28.27
CA VAL A 363 4.42 30.09 -29.09
C VAL A 363 5.70 29.89 -28.28
N SER A 364 6.39 28.80 -28.53
CA SER A 364 7.79 28.59 -28.11
C SER A 364 8.57 27.77 -29.14
N TYR A 365 9.89 27.71 -28.96
CA TYR A 365 10.78 27.00 -29.87
C TYR A 365 11.62 25.99 -29.12
N TYR A 366 11.86 24.84 -29.74
CA TYR A 366 12.63 23.72 -29.22
C TYR A 366 13.72 23.28 -30.22
N THR A 367 14.05 24.11 -31.21
CA THR A 367 15.15 23.88 -32.15
C THR A 367 16.44 23.49 -31.42
N GLY A 368 17.08 22.40 -31.86
CA GLY A 368 18.28 21.86 -31.21
C GLY A 368 18.01 20.93 -30.01
N SER A 369 16.73 20.66 -29.67
CA SER A 369 16.39 19.65 -28.66
C SER A 369 16.74 18.23 -29.14
N ILE A 370 17.22 17.41 -28.21
CA ILE A 370 17.44 15.97 -28.44
C ILE A 370 16.11 15.24 -28.71
N SER A 371 16.18 14.13 -29.44
CA SER A 371 15.02 13.35 -29.89
C SER A 371 14.05 12.96 -28.77
N ASP A 372 14.57 12.49 -27.63
CA ASP A 372 13.71 12.02 -26.53
C ASP A 372 12.94 13.18 -25.87
N ARG A 373 13.54 14.37 -25.82
CA ARG A 373 12.85 15.58 -25.36
C ARG A 373 11.73 15.98 -26.34
N VAL A 374 11.99 15.88 -27.65
CA VAL A 374 10.98 16.15 -28.70
C VAL A 374 9.84 15.13 -28.64
N HIS A 375 10.13 13.85 -28.40
CA HIS A 375 9.12 12.80 -28.19
C HIS A 375 8.20 13.15 -27.01
N ASN A 376 8.78 13.48 -25.85
CA ASN A 376 8.02 13.85 -24.65
C ASN A 376 7.15 15.10 -24.87
N LEU A 377 7.73 16.11 -25.50
CA LEU A 377 7.03 17.35 -25.87
C LEU A 377 5.83 17.04 -26.77
N THR A 378 6.03 16.23 -27.82
CA THR A 378 4.97 15.84 -28.76
C THR A 378 3.87 15.02 -28.07
N LEU A 379 4.25 14.06 -27.22
CA LEU A 379 3.30 13.23 -26.47
C LEU A 379 2.42 14.08 -25.54
N ALA A 380 3.03 15.00 -24.79
CA ALA A 380 2.31 15.90 -23.90
C ALA A 380 1.41 16.89 -24.66
N ALA A 381 1.88 17.41 -25.81
CA ALA A 381 1.06 18.27 -26.68
C ALA A 381 -0.18 17.50 -27.19
N ASN A 382 -0.01 16.26 -27.66
CA ASN A 382 -1.10 15.43 -28.15
C ASN A 382 -2.17 15.13 -27.09
N LYS A 383 -1.77 14.93 -25.82
CA LYS A 383 -2.71 14.74 -24.70
C LYS A 383 -3.58 15.98 -24.43
N LEU A 384 -3.09 17.16 -24.82
CA LEU A 384 -3.77 18.45 -24.61
C LEU A 384 -4.49 18.96 -25.86
N ASN A 385 -4.25 18.34 -27.01
CA ASN A 385 -4.90 18.69 -28.27
C ASN A 385 -6.35 18.21 -28.28
N GLY A 386 -7.28 19.13 -28.55
CA GLY A 386 -8.71 18.85 -28.59
C GLY A 386 -9.40 18.99 -27.24
N VAL A 387 -8.69 19.38 -26.17
CA VAL A 387 -9.28 19.53 -24.84
C VAL A 387 -10.25 20.70 -24.81
N LEU A 388 -11.44 20.44 -24.26
CA LEU A 388 -12.47 21.44 -24.00
C LEU A 388 -12.41 21.91 -22.55
N VAL A 389 -12.51 23.23 -22.35
CA VAL A 389 -12.64 23.86 -21.02
C VAL A 389 -14.00 24.52 -20.95
N PRO A 390 -14.96 24.00 -20.16
CA PRO A 390 -16.30 24.59 -20.04
C PRO A 390 -16.29 25.98 -19.40
N PRO A 391 -17.30 26.84 -19.66
CA PRO A 391 -17.48 28.10 -18.94
C PRO A 391 -17.56 27.87 -17.42
N GLY A 392 -16.84 28.68 -16.66
CA GLY A 392 -16.77 28.62 -15.20
C GLY A 392 -15.71 27.68 -14.64
N GLU A 393 -15.23 26.71 -15.42
CA GLU A 393 -14.31 25.66 -14.97
C GLU A 393 -12.85 26.13 -14.88
N ILE A 394 -12.07 25.44 -14.04
CA ILE A 394 -10.63 25.62 -13.92
C ILE A 394 -9.94 24.49 -14.68
N PHE A 395 -9.13 24.85 -15.66
CA PHE A 395 -8.21 23.92 -16.29
C PHE A 395 -7.00 23.69 -15.39
N SER A 396 -6.62 22.43 -15.16
CA SER A 396 -5.36 22.01 -14.53
C SER A 396 -4.47 21.30 -15.54
N PHE A 397 -3.23 21.75 -15.69
CA PHE A 397 -2.28 21.14 -16.62
C PHE A 397 -1.92 19.71 -16.19
N ASN A 398 -1.53 19.53 -14.92
CA ASN A 398 -1.14 18.23 -14.38
C ASN A 398 -2.29 17.21 -14.47
N GLU A 399 -3.53 17.63 -14.20
CA GLU A 399 -4.70 16.76 -14.32
C GLU A 399 -4.91 16.26 -15.76
N LYS A 400 -4.83 17.16 -16.75
CA LYS A 400 -5.11 16.81 -18.15
C LYS A 400 -3.97 16.04 -18.82
N VAL A 401 -2.71 16.30 -18.45
CA VAL A 401 -1.58 15.52 -18.97
C VAL A 401 -1.53 14.13 -18.32
N GLY A 402 -1.91 14.03 -17.04
CA GLY A 402 -1.88 12.79 -16.26
C GLY A 402 -0.46 12.41 -15.83
N GLU A 403 -0.26 11.13 -15.50
CA GLU A 403 1.04 10.62 -15.06
C GLU A 403 2.10 10.73 -16.17
N ILE A 404 3.28 11.25 -15.79
CA ILE A 404 4.45 11.39 -16.66
C ILE A 404 5.49 10.36 -16.22
N SER A 405 5.51 9.21 -16.88
CA SER A 405 6.45 8.13 -16.59
C SER A 405 6.75 7.31 -17.85
N VAL A 406 7.78 6.46 -17.79
CA VAL A 406 8.01 5.47 -18.87
C VAL A 406 6.77 4.59 -19.11
N ALA A 407 6.02 4.25 -18.05
CA ALA A 407 4.80 3.44 -18.16
C ALA A 407 3.70 4.13 -18.98
N THR A 408 3.66 5.46 -18.98
CA THR A 408 2.72 6.26 -19.78
C THR A 408 3.29 6.73 -21.12
N GLY A 409 4.43 6.18 -21.54
CA GLY A 409 5.03 6.38 -22.86
C GLY A 409 6.04 7.53 -22.96
N TYR A 410 6.36 8.19 -21.84
CA TYR A 410 7.42 9.19 -21.79
C TYR A 410 8.80 8.53 -21.81
N ARG A 411 9.80 9.29 -22.22
CA ARG A 411 11.21 8.90 -22.26
C ARG A 411 12.01 9.72 -21.28
N ARG A 412 13.15 9.18 -20.88
CA ARG A 412 14.10 9.88 -20.04
C ARG A 412 14.76 11.02 -20.81
N ALA A 413 14.66 12.22 -20.27
CA ALA A 413 15.32 13.40 -20.79
C ALA A 413 15.69 14.31 -19.62
N TYR A 414 16.61 15.25 -19.84
CA TYR A 414 17.06 16.12 -18.76
C TYR A 414 15.91 16.98 -18.20
N ILE A 415 15.71 16.91 -16.89
CA ILE A 415 14.80 17.74 -16.10
C ILE A 415 15.59 18.56 -15.08
N ILE A 416 14.95 19.59 -14.53
CA ILE A 416 15.48 20.37 -13.42
C ILE A 416 14.80 19.91 -12.14
N LYS A 417 15.56 19.37 -11.19
CA LYS A 417 15.05 18.88 -9.90
C LYS A 417 16.05 19.20 -8.79
N GLU A 418 15.56 19.72 -7.66
CA GLU A 418 16.37 19.99 -6.45
C GLU A 418 17.69 20.75 -6.71
N GLY A 419 17.68 21.74 -7.60
CA GLY A 419 18.88 22.53 -7.86
C GLY A 419 19.86 21.92 -8.88
N ARG A 420 19.48 20.85 -9.59
CA ARG A 420 20.34 20.14 -10.56
C ARG A 420 19.57 19.69 -11.79
N THR A 421 20.29 19.50 -12.88
CA THR A 421 19.85 18.92 -14.13
C THR A 421 20.13 17.42 -14.07
N ILE A 422 19.07 16.62 -13.96
CA ILE A 422 19.16 15.16 -13.88
C ILE A 422 18.38 14.51 -15.02
N LEU A 423 18.76 13.30 -15.38
CA LEU A 423 18.01 12.51 -16.35
C LEU A 423 16.82 11.86 -15.62
N ASP A 424 15.61 12.21 -16.00
CA ASP A 424 14.37 11.68 -15.40
C ASP A 424 13.27 11.61 -16.48
N ASP A 425 12.13 11.03 -16.14
CA ASP A 425 11.03 10.83 -17.08
C ASP A 425 10.37 12.17 -17.46
N GLY A 426 10.10 12.38 -18.75
CA GLY A 426 9.28 13.51 -19.20
C GLY A 426 10.01 14.85 -19.39
N GLY A 427 11.35 14.87 -19.47
CA GLY A 427 12.08 16.09 -19.85
C GLY A 427 11.52 16.71 -21.13
N GLY A 428 11.16 18.00 -21.06
CA GLY A 428 10.48 18.75 -22.12
C GLY A 428 9.06 19.19 -21.79
N VAL A 429 8.38 18.57 -20.82
CA VAL A 429 6.97 18.88 -20.50
C VAL A 429 6.76 20.32 -20.00
N CYS A 430 7.69 20.91 -19.24
CA CYS A 430 7.57 22.30 -18.78
C CYS A 430 7.54 23.35 -19.91
N GLN A 431 7.99 22.98 -21.11
CA GLN A 431 7.86 23.85 -22.28
C GLN A 431 6.41 23.92 -22.77
N ILE A 432 5.65 22.83 -22.61
CA ILE A 432 4.22 22.77 -22.95
C ILE A 432 3.44 23.71 -22.03
N SER A 433 3.62 23.60 -20.71
CA SER A 433 2.97 24.50 -19.74
C SER A 433 3.36 25.95 -19.97
N THR A 434 4.63 26.24 -20.26
CA THR A 434 5.08 27.60 -20.60
C THR A 434 4.37 28.16 -21.84
N THR A 435 4.21 27.35 -22.88
CA THR A 435 3.54 27.77 -24.11
C THR A 435 2.04 27.97 -23.92
N MET A 436 1.41 27.07 -23.15
CA MET A 436 0.01 27.18 -22.77
C MET A 436 -0.27 28.41 -21.89
N PHE A 437 0.61 28.72 -20.93
CA PHE A 437 0.50 29.92 -20.10
C PHE A 437 0.45 31.19 -20.96
N ARG A 438 1.29 31.26 -22.01
CA ARG A 438 1.29 32.38 -22.96
C ARG A 438 -0.01 32.45 -23.76
N ALA A 439 -0.55 31.32 -24.19
CA ALA A 439 -1.85 31.25 -24.86
C ALA A 439 -2.99 31.75 -23.95
N ALA A 440 -2.98 31.36 -22.67
CA ALA A 440 -3.96 31.78 -21.69
C ALA A 440 -3.88 33.29 -21.38
N LEU A 441 -2.66 33.85 -21.27
CA LEU A 441 -2.47 35.30 -21.14
C LEU A 441 -2.97 36.05 -22.39
N ALA A 442 -2.65 35.55 -23.59
CA ALA A 442 -3.12 36.14 -24.84
C ALA A 442 -4.65 36.08 -24.98
N ALA A 443 -5.27 35.02 -24.46
CA ALA A 443 -6.73 34.85 -24.42
C ALA A 443 -7.43 35.72 -23.36
N GLY A 444 -6.69 36.44 -22.52
CA GLY A 444 -7.29 37.28 -21.49
C GLY A 444 -7.91 36.47 -20.35
N LEU A 445 -7.41 35.25 -20.07
CA LEU A 445 -7.96 34.36 -19.05
C LEU A 445 -7.35 34.60 -17.66
N PRO A 446 -8.09 34.38 -16.56
CA PRO A 446 -7.55 34.41 -15.20
C PRO A 446 -6.62 33.24 -14.92
N ILE A 447 -5.36 33.53 -14.55
CA ILE A 447 -4.39 32.53 -14.13
C ILE A 447 -4.48 32.32 -12.62
N THR A 448 -4.99 31.17 -12.21
CA THR A 448 -5.26 30.83 -10.81
C THR A 448 -4.03 30.23 -10.12
N GLU A 449 -3.19 29.50 -10.86
CA GLU A 449 -1.93 28.95 -10.36
C GLU A 449 -0.84 29.07 -11.42
N ARG A 450 0.33 29.58 -11.02
CA ARG A 450 1.52 29.62 -11.87
C ARG A 450 2.76 29.76 -11.00
N GLN A 451 3.79 28.99 -11.29
CA GLN A 451 5.14 29.14 -10.75
C GLN A 451 6.16 29.30 -11.88
N ALA A 452 7.15 30.19 -11.70
CA ALA A 452 8.30 30.31 -12.61
C ALA A 452 9.27 29.15 -12.40
N HIS A 453 10.11 28.85 -13.39
CA HIS A 453 11.27 27.97 -13.18
C HIS A 453 12.24 28.56 -12.13
N ALA A 454 13.02 27.68 -11.50
CA ALA A 454 13.98 28.08 -10.47
C ALA A 454 15.11 28.99 -11.02
N TYR A 455 15.45 28.88 -12.30
CA TYR A 455 16.43 29.72 -12.97
C TYR A 455 15.97 30.11 -14.38
N ARG A 456 16.66 31.07 -15.00
CA ARG A 456 16.33 31.53 -16.35
C ARG A 456 16.71 30.52 -17.42
N VAL A 457 15.70 29.97 -18.08
CA VAL A 457 15.88 29.03 -19.18
C VAL A 457 15.92 29.82 -20.49
N SER A 458 17.11 29.92 -21.08
CA SER A 458 17.40 30.82 -22.22
C SER A 458 16.49 30.60 -23.44
N TYR A 459 16.13 29.34 -23.75
CA TYR A 459 15.29 29.05 -24.92
C TYR A 459 13.82 29.46 -24.74
N TYR A 460 13.34 29.72 -23.51
CA TYR A 460 12.03 30.34 -23.31
C TYR A 460 12.04 31.84 -23.63
N GLU A 461 13.21 32.48 -23.65
CA GLU A 461 13.37 33.92 -23.80
C GLU A 461 13.76 34.34 -25.23
N GLN A 462 13.73 33.42 -26.20
CA GLN A 462 14.13 33.73 -27.59
C GLN A 462 13.26 34.81 -28.25
N GLN A 463 11.95 34.81 -27.97
CA GLN A 463 10.98 35.79 -28.48
C GLN A 463 10.15 36.43 -27.35
N TYR A 464 10.50 36.15 -26.11
CA TYR A 464 9.78 36.62 -24.93
C TYR A 464 10.76 37.18 -23.91
N GLN A 465 10.32 38.16 -23.14
CA GLN A 465 11.10 38.66 -22.01
C GLN A 465 11.15 37.60 -20.89
N PRO A 466 12.08 37.73 -19.93
CA PRO A 466 12.06 36.90 -18.73
C PRO A 466 10.73 37.05 -17.97
N GLY A 467 10.28 36.01 -17.28
CA GLY A 467 9.06 36.01 -16.48
C GLY A 467 7.86 35.32 -17.13
N PHE A 468 7.89 35.10 -18.44
CA PHE A 468 6.76 34.52 -19.21
C PHE A 468 6.84 32.99 -19.33
N ASP A 469 7.28 32.31 -18.27
CA ASP A 469 7.40 30.86 -18.17
C ASP A 469 6.51 30.29 -17.06
N ALA A 470 6.17 29.01 -17.17
CA ALA A 470 5.42 28.28 -16.15
C ALA A 470 5.98 26.87 -16.01
N THR A 471 6.49 26.52 -14.83
CA THR A 471 6.98 25.18 -14.52
C THR A 471 5.85 24.30 -13.99
N VAL A 472 5.93 23.00 -14.24
CA VAL A 472 4.99 21.99 -13.74
C VAL A 472 5.76 20.76 -13.26
N PHE A 473 5.25 20.11 -12.22
CA PHE A 473 5.70 18.81 -11.74
C PHE A 473 4.52 18.17 -11.00
N SER A 474 4.18 16.92 -11.28
CA SER A 474 3.03 16.28 -10.61
C SER A 474 3.41 15.85 -9.19
N PRO A 475 2.60 16.14 -8.15
CA PRO A 475 1.31 16.85 -8.22
C PRO A 475 1.42 18.39 -8.16
N SER A 476 2.55 18.95 -7.72
CA SER A 476 2.82 20.40 -7.68
C SER A 476 4.29 20.70 -8.00
N PRO A 477 4.62 21.83 -8.67
CA PRO A 477 3.73 22.91 -9.13
C PRO A 477 2.83 22.55 -10.32
N ASP A 478 1.72 23.28 -10.46
CA ASP A 478 0.79 23.17 -11.60
C ASP A 478 0.59 24.52 -12.31
N LEU A 479 0.06 24.47 -13.53
CA LEU A 479 -0.46 25.63 -14.25
C LEU A 479 -1.99 25.51 -14.31
N LYS A 480 -2.66 26.50 -13.70
CA LYS A 480 -4.13 26.56 -13.70
C LYS A 480 -4.64 27.89 -14.22
N PHE A 481 -5.70 27.82 -15.03
CA PHE A 481 -6.44 28.99 -15.49
C PHE A 481 -7.94 28.71 -15.48
N LYS A 482 -8.73 29.76 -15.28
CA LYS A 482 -10.20 29.68 -15.32
C LYS A 482 -10.71 30.05 -16.70
N ASN A 483 -11.65 29.28 -17.24
CA ASN A 483 -12.45 29.76 -18.36
C ASN A 483 -13.61 30.62 -17.80
N ASP A 484 -13.48 31.93 -17.85
CA ASP A 484 -14.54 32.89 -17.53
C ASP A 484 -15.15 33.54 -18.80
N THR A 485 -14.98 32.90 -19.96
CA THR A 485 -15.58 33.30 -21.23
C THR A 485 -17.00 32.73 -21.35
N PRO A 486 -17.88 33.28 -22.22
CA PRO A 486 -19.28 32.85 -22.30
C PRO A 486 -19.48 31.46 -22.95
N GLY A 487 -18.43 30.85 -23.51
CA GLY A 487 -18.49 29.58 -24.22
C GLY A 487 -17.34 28.65 -23.83
N HIS A 488 -17.34 27.43 -24.38
CA HIS A 488 -16.24 26.52 -24.19
C HIS A 488 -14.98 27.06 -24.88
N ILE A 489 -13.83 26.73 -24.31
CA ILE A 489 -12.53 26.94 -24.96
C ILE A 489 -12.04 25.60 -25.46
N LEU A 490 -11.74 25.53 -26.76
CA LEU A 490 -11.04 24.41 -27.38
C LEU A 490 -9.55 24.73 -27.45
N ILE A 491 -8.74 23.84 -26.87
CA ILE A 491 -7.28 23.90 -26.95
C ILE A 491 -6.83 23.07 -28.15
N GLN A 492 -6.07 23.68 -29.05
CA GLN A 492 -5.39 22.97 -30.12
C GLN A 492 -3.89 23.19 -30.06
N THR A 493 -3.15 22.13 -30.36
CA THR A 493 -1.69 22.15 -30.37
C THR A 493 -1.16 21.87 -31.76
N ASP A 494 -0.11 22.58 -32.15
CA ASP A 494 0.65 22.29 -33.36
C ASP A 494 2.14 22.17 -33.00
N VAL A 495 2.76 21.09 -33.47
CA VAL A 495 4.16 20.73 -33.19
C VAL A 495 4.88 20.65 -34.54
N ASP A 496 5.45 21.78 -34.96
CA ASP A 496 6.19 21.89 -36.20
C ASP A 496 7.63 21.40 -35.99
N ALA A 497 7.85 20.12 -36.32
CA ALA A 497 9.16 19.49 -36.25
C ALA A 497 10.20 20.09 -37.21
N GLN A 498 9.79 20.69 -38.33
CA GLN A 498 10.72 21.28 -39.30
C GLN A 498 11.29 22.59 -38.78
N GLN A 499 10.45 23.43 -38.17
CA GLN A 499 10.88 24.70 -37.58
C GLN A 499 11.34 24.56 -36.13
N GLY A 500 11.05 23.42 -35.49
CA GLY A 500 11.25 23.24 -34.05
C GLY A 500 10.36 24.18 -33.25
N LYS A 501 9.09 24.33 -33.63
CA LYS A 501 8.16 25.32 -33.09
C LYS A 501 6.93 24.64 -32.49
N LEU A 502 6.54 25.08 -31.30
CA LEU A 502 5.35 24.63 -30.59
C LEU A 502 4.33 25.76 -30.50
N ILE A 503 3.09 25.47 -30.87
CA ILE A 503 1.99 26.44 -30.87
C ILE A 503 0.82 25.88 -30.06
N PHE A 504 0.26 26.70 -29.17
CA PHE A 504 -1.02 26.47 -28.51
C PHE A 504 -2.00 27.53 -28.99
N SER A 505 -3.11 27.11 -29.59
CA SER A 505 -4.20 27.97 -30.06
C SER A 505 -5.45 27.68 -29.23
N PHE A 506 -6.00 28.73 -28.61
CA PHE A 506 -7.26 28.65 -27.87
C PHE A 506 -8.38 29.22 -28.74
N TYR A 507 -9.38 28.41 -29.03
CA TYR A 507 -10.57 28.79 -29.79
C TYR A 507 -11.78 28.89 -28.87
N GLY A 508 -12.62 29.90 -29.05
CA GLY A 508 -13.80 30.15 -28.21
C GLY A 508 -14.69 31.21 -28.84
N THR A 509 -15.42 31.96 -28.00
CA THR A 509 -16.18 33.15 -28.42
C THR A 509 -15.54 34.39 -27.81
N LYS A 510 -15.20 35.39 -28.64
CA LYS A 510 -14.76 36.69 -28.10
C LYS A 510 -15.93 37.40 -27.44
N ASP A 511 -15.68 37.93 -26.25
CA ASP A 511 -16.65 38.72 -25.48
C ASP A 511 -16.28 40.22 -25.40
N GLY A 512 -15.31 40.63 -26.22
CA GLY A 512 -14.81 42.01 -26.28
C GLY A 512 -13.76 42.35 -25.21
N ARG A 513 -13.26 41.37 -24.45
CA ARG A 513 -12.11 41.58 -23.55
C ARG A 513 -10.84 41.92 -24.33
N VAL A 514 -9.97 42.72 -23.73
CA VAL A 514 -8.64 43.08 -24.23
C VAL A 514 -7.62 42.83 -23.14
N ALA A 515 -6.62 42.01 -23.44
CA ALA A 515 -5.51 41.72 -22.56
C ALA A 515 -4.32 42.65 -22.83
N THR A 516 -3.83 43.31 -21.79
CA THR A 516 -2.65 44.18 -21.83
C THR A 516 -1.59 43.60 -20.90
N ILE A 517 -0.38 43.45 -21.43
CA ILE A 517 0.78 42.92 -20.72
C ILE A 517 1.85 44.01 -20.71
N SER A 518 2.34 44.40 -19.53
CA SER A 518 3.45 45.34 -19.44
C SER A 518 4.77 44.69 -19.89
N PRO A 519 5.77 45.48 -20.31
CA PRO A 519 7.14 44.99 -20.38
C PRO A 519 7.58 44.41 -19.03
N ALA A 520 8.38 43.35 -19.07
CA ALA A 520 9.01 42.77 -17.90
C ALA A 520 10.03 43.73 -17.29
N ARG A 521 9.91 43.93 -15.98
CA ARG A 521 10.82 44.72 -15.16
C ARG A 521 11.77 43.80 -14.43
N ILE A 522 13.07 43.88 -14.71
CA ILE A 522 14.11 43.20 -13.93
C ILE A 522 14.45 44.10 -12.75
N LEU A 523 14.06 43.70 -11.55
CA LEU A 523 14.16 44.49 -10.33
C LEU A 523 15.50 44.27 -9.63
N GLU A 524 16.00 43.04 -9.66
CA GLU A 524 17.28 42.67 -9.07
C GLU A 524 17.99 41.67 -9.98
N ARG A 525 19.33 41.67 -9.93
CA ARG A 525 20.18 40.68 -10.60
C ARG A 525 21.17 40.11 -9.59
N ALA A 526 21.41 38.81 -9.66
CA ALA A 526 22.37 38.12 -8.81
C ALA A 526 23.38 37.35 -9.67
N ALA A 527 24.66 37.52 -9.39
CA ALA A 527 25.72 36.79 -10.08
C ALA A 527 25.68 35.29 -9.69
N PRO A 528 25.97 34.38 -10.63
CA PRO A 528 26.14 32.96 -10.32
C PRO A 528 27.28 32.74 -9.31
N PRO A 529 27.19 31.75 -8.42
CA PRO A 529 28.29 31.37 -7.54
C PRO A 529 29.56 30.98 -8.33
N PRO A 530 30.74 30.95 -7.68
CA PRO A 530 31.97 30.40 -8.27
C PRO A 530 31.79 28.95 -8.73
N ASP A 531 32.61 28.49 -9.66
CA ASP A 531 32.53 27.13 -10.21
C ASP A 531 32.75 26.07 -9.12
N LEU A 532 31.92 25.03 -9.11
CA LEU A 532 32.07 23.88 -8.23
C LEU A 532 32.73 22.74 -9.00
N TYR A 533 33.86 22.25 -8.48
CA TYR A 533 34.53 21.06 -8.97
C TYR A 533 34.28 19.89 -8.00
N ILE A 534 33.77 18.79 -8.52
CA ILE A 534 33.50 17.56 -7.76
C ILE A 534 34.44 16.49 -8.30
N ASP A 535 35.24 15.88 -7.42
CA ASP A 535 36.15 14.81 -7.83
C ASP A 535 35.36 13.54 -8.16
N ASP A 536 35.68 12.95 -9.31
CA ASP A 536 35.07 11.72 -9.81
C ASP A 536 36.16 10.69 -10.15
N PRO A 537 36.31 9.62 -9.33
CA PRO A 537 37.33 8.59 -9.56
C PRO A 537 37.02 7.70 -10.76
N THR A 538 35.83 7.78 -11.35
CA THR A 538 35.45 7.02 -12.56
C THR A 538 35.88 7.71 -13.85
N LEU A 539 36.28 8.99 -13.78
CA LEU A 539 36.82 9.73 -14.92
C LEU A 539 38.36 9.73 -14.87
N PRO A 540 39.05 9.49 -16.00
CA PRO A 540 40.50 9.58 -16.10
C PRO A 540 41.08 10.91 -15.58
N ALA A 541 42.25 10.83 -14.94
CA ALA A 541 42.96 11.98 -14.38
C ALA A 541 43.14 13.08 -15.45
N GLY A 542 42.74 14.31 -15.09
CA GLY A 542 42.82 15.48 -15.96
C GLY A 542 41.61 15.68 -16.89
N GLN A 543 40.66 14.74 -16.94
CA GLN A 543 39.40 14.96 -17.65
C GLN A 543 38.48 15.87 -16.83
N ILE A 544 37.88 16.88 -17.46
CA ILE A 544 36.85 17.72 -16.86
C ILE A 544 35.55 17.55 -17.66
N LYS A 545 34.46 17.24 -16.97
CA LYS A 545 33.12 17.13 -17.56
C LYS A 545 32.19 18.14 -16.91
N GLN A 546 31.69 19.10 -17.68
CA GLN A 546 30.71 20.06 -17.19
C GLN A 546 29.32 19.41 -17.08
N LEU A 547 28.66 19.59 -15.94
CA LEU A 547 27.29 19.15 -15.69
C LEU A 547 26.30 20.32 -15.75
N GLU A 548 26.68 21.48 -15.20
CA GLU A 548 25.83 22.67 -15.11
C GLU A 548 26.53 23.91 -15.66
N HIS A 549 25.74 24.85 -16.17
CA HIS A 549 26.22 26.14 -16.68
C HIS A 549 25.89 27.29 -15.72
N LYS A 550 26.72 28.35 -15.76
CA LYS A 550 26.46 29.58 -15.01
C LYS A 550 25.24 30.30 -15.55
N ILE A 551 24.28 30.62 -14.68
CA ILE A 551 23.10 31.39 -15.06
C ILE A 551 22.91 32.52 -14.04
N TRP A 552 22.72 33.74 -14.53
CA TRP A 552 22.43 34.88 -13.68
C TRP A 552 21.04 34.78 -13.09
N GLY A 553 20.95 34.97 -11.77
CA GLY A 553 19.69 35.12 -11.06
C GLY A 553 19.06 36.47 -11.34
N ALA A 554 17.73 36.54 -11.24
CA ALA A 554 16.99 37.79 -11.41
C ALA A 554 15.62 37.73 -10.72
N LYS A 555 15.20 38.84 -10.13
CA LYS A 555 13.79 39.07 -9.77
C LYS A 555 13.12 39.85 -10.87
N VAL A 556 12.06 39.28 -11.44
CA VAL A 556 11.37 39.84 -12.61
C VAL A 556 9.88 39.98 -12.31
N ALA A 557 9.29 41.10 -12.70
CA ALA A 557 7.86 41.34 -12.56
C ALA A 557 7.26 41.89 -13.86
N PHE A 558 6.04 41.49 -14.19
CA PHE A 558 5.23 42.12 -15.24
C PHE A 558 3.77 42.22 -14.79
N ASP A 559 3.07 43.25 -15.27
CA ASP A 559 1.66 43.45 -14.98
C ASP A 559 0.80 42.91 -16.12
N TYR A 560 -0.28 42.25 -15.75
CA TYR A 560 -1.27 41.70 -16.64
C TYR A 560 -2.63 42.26 -16.27
N LYS A 561 -3.26 42.95 -17.22
CA LYS A 561 -4.56 43.59 -17.04
C LYS A 561 -5.49 43.18 -18.16
N VAL A 562 -6.71 42.78 -17.83
CA VAL A 562 -7.74 42.48 -18.82
C VAL A 562 -8.95 43.36 -18.56
N MET A 563 -9.35 44.09 -19.60
CA MET A 563 -10.47 45.00 -19.59
C MET A 563 -11.56 44.49 -20.52
N ARG A 564 -12.83 44.68 -20.16
CA ARG A 564 -13.95 44.57 -21.11
C ARG A 564 -14.72 45.88 -21.06
N ARG A 565 -14.64 46.66 -22.14
CA ARG A 565 -15.07 48.08 -22.14
C ARG A 565 -14.33 48.82 -21.02
N ASP A 566 -15.05 49.44 -20.08
CA ASP A 566 -14.47 50.19 -18.96
C ASP A 566 -14.34 49.36 -17.66
N GLU A 567 -14.73 48.09 -17.69
CA GLU A 567 -14.64 47.18 -16.54
C GLU A 567 -13.29 46.45 -16.50
N VAL A 568 -12.60 46.52 -15.36
CA VAL A 568 -11.41 45.72 -15.07
C VAL A 568 -11.86 44.31 -14.67
N LEU A 569 -11.70 43.33 -15.55
CA LEU A 569 -12.01 41.93 -15.24
C LEU A 569 -10.94 41.31 -14.35
N GLN A 570 -9.68 41.67 -14.59
CA GLN A 570 -8.54 41.21 -13.80
C GLN A 570 -7.35 42.17 -13.92
N GLU A 571 -6.61 42.29 -12.83
CA GLU A 571 -5.36 43.02 -12.76
C GLU A 571 -4.44 42.27 -11.79
N LYS A 572 -3.29 41.80 -12.30
CA LYS A 572 -2.37 40.93 -11.57
C LYS A 572 -0.93 41.23 -11.96
N THR A 573 -0.06 41.40 -10.97
CA THR A 573 1.40 41.40 -11.19
C THR A 573 1.93 39.98 -11.01
N PHE A 574 2.60 39.46 -12.03
CA PHE A 574 3.32 38.19 -11.96
C PHE A 574 4.75 38.42 -11.53
N TRP A 575 5.20 37.63 -10.56
CA TRP A 575 6.56 37.67 -10.02
C TRP A 575 7.30 36.38 -10.39
N SER A 576 8.55 36.52 -10.81
CA SER A 576 9.46 35.41 -11.07
C SER A 576 10.76 35.66 -10.33
N ASN A 577 11.12 34.72 -9.45
CA ASN A 577 12.35 34.79 -8.68
C ASN A 577 13.31 33.71 -9.17
N TYR A 578 14.20 34.09 -10.08
CA TYR A 578 15.21 33.20 -10.64
C TYR A 578 16.46 33.22 -9.77
N GLN A 579 16.83 32.06 -9.26
CA GLN A 579 18.04 31.85 -8.49
C GLN A 579 19.28 31.92 -9.40
N PRO A 580 20.39 32.50 -8.92
CA PRO A 580 21.66 32.39 -9.60
C PRO A 580 22.13 30.93 -9.60
N TRP A 581 22.50 30.41 -10.77
CA TRP A 581 22.82 29.00 -10.96
C TRP A 581 24.33 28.79 -11.08
N GLN A 582 24.85 27.87 -10.27
CA GLN A 582 26.27 27.54 -10.21
C GLN A 582 26.65 26.60 -11.35
N ALA A 583 27.82 26.82 -11.97
CA ALA A 583 28.39 25.80 -12.85
C ALA A 583 29.04 24.70 -12.02
N VAL A 584 28.78 23.46 -12.40
CA VAL A 584 29.27 22.25 -11.73
C VAL A 584 30.08 21.44 -12.74
N PHE A 585 31.29 21.05 -12.35
CA PHE A 585 32.23 20.28 -13.14
C PHE A 585 32.64 19.02 -12.39
N LEU A 586 32.62 17.86 -13.05
CA LEU A 586 33.28 16.66 -12.58
C LEU A 586 34.76 16.71 -12.99
N ARG A 587 35.67 16.50 -12.04
CA ARG A 587 37.10 16.44 -12.27
C ARG A 587 37.58 15.00 -12.07
N GLY A 588 38.12 14.41 -13.13
CA GLY A 588 38.64 13.05 -13.10
C GLY A 588 39.87 12.93 -12.23
N THR A 589 39.82 11.96 -11.31
CA THR A 589 40.92 11.57 -10.41
C THR A 589 41.32 10.11 -10.60
N GLY A 590 40.70 9.40 -11.55
CA GLY A 590 40.97 8.00 -11.87
C GLY A 590 42.36 7.82 -12.50
N GLY A 591 43.11 6.84 -11.97
CA GLY A 591 44.46 6.48 -12.40
C GLY A 591 44.53 5.63 -13.66
#